data_AF-A0A5M8PI63-F1
#
_entry.id   AF-A0A5M8PI63-F1
#
_cell.length_a   1.000
_cell.length_b   1.000
_cell.length_c   1.000
_cell.angle_alpha   90.00
_cell.angle_beta   90.00
_cell.angle_gamma   90.00
#
_symmetry.space_group_name_H-M   'P 1'
#
loop_
_entity.id
_entity.type
_entity.pdbx_description
1 polymer ?
#
loop_
_entity_poly.entity_id
_entity_poly.type
_entity_poly.pdbx_seq_one_letter_code
_entity_poly.pdbx_strand_id
1 'polypeptide(L)'
;MQINAMWEVMFTGSETQQQAQQHYRTRMGELIKHKRLLDGLNPTCSIGCHRITLGDPYMEAIQKPNVDVHFTPVTKITEDGVIGADGIERKVDTIVCATGFARASPSSASKTSTSRPNEKPRRNPTSA
;
A
#
# COMPACT_ATOMS: atom_id res chain seq x y z
N MET A 1 -20.41 13.81 -10.27
CA MET A 1 -19.71 13.64 -8.98
C MET A 1 -18.36 14.34 -9.10
N GLN A 2 -18.12 15.40 -8.33
CA GLN A 2 -16.88 16.19 -8.43
C GLN A 2 -15.78 15.50 -7.61
N ILE A 3 -14.77 14.95 -8.27
CA ILE A 3 -13.74 14.11 -7.62
C ILE A 3 -12.93 14.88 -6.55
N ASN A 4 -12.79 16.19 -6.73
CA ASN A 4 -12.10 17.07 -5.78
C ASN A 4 -12.87 17.30 -4.48
N ALA A 5 -14.15 16.92 -4.40
CA ALA A 5 -14.93 17.07 -3.17
C ALA A 5 -14.46 16.12 -2.04
N MET A 6 -13.73 15.04 -2.37
CA MET A 6 -13.16 14.10 -1.39
C MET A 6 -11.80 14.52 -0.83
N TRP A 7 -11.26 15.66 -1.26
CA TRP A 7 -9.96 16.18 -0.82
C TRP A 7 -9.78 16.20 0.70
N GLU A 8 -10.84 16.54 1.45
CA GLU A 8 -10.76 16.67 2.90
C GLU A 8 -10.47 15.34 3.63
N VAL A 9 -10.76 14.20 2.99
CA VAL A 9 -10.41 12.86 3.50
C VAL A 9 -8.90 12.67 3.61
N MET A 10 -8.12 13.42 2.84
CA MET A 10 -6.66 13.34 2.84
C MET A 10 -6.03 14.06 4.05
N PHE A 11 -6.78 14.89 4.76
CA PHE A 11 -6.27 15.56 5.96
C PHE A 11 -6.33 14.65 7.17
N THR A 12 -5.17 14.39 7.75
CA THR A 12 -5.04 13.56 8.96
C THR A 12 -5.86 14.14 10.11
N GLY A 13 -6.76 13.32 10.65
CA GLY A 13 -7.59 13.67 11.81
C GLY A 13 -8.85 14.48 11.49
N SER A 14 -9.11 14.83 10.22
CA SER A 14 -10.35 15.50 9.84
C SER A 14 -11.57 14.62 10.14
N GLU A 15 -12.72 15.25 10.38
CA GLU A 15 -13.97 14.52 10.61
C GLU A 15 -14.33 13.66 9.38
N THR A 16 -14.15 14.20 8.18
CA THR A 16 -14.39 13.50 6.92
C THR A 16 -13.48 12.29 6.75
N GLN A 17 -12.22 12.34 7.19
CA GLN A 17 -11.34 11.18 7.20
C GLN A 17 -11.84 10.09 8.17
N GLN A 18 -12.26 10.47 9.38
CA GLN A 18 -12.77 9.51 10.37
C GLN A 18 -14.07 8.85 9.90
N GLN A 19 -14.98 9.64 9.32
CA GLN A 19 -16.22 9.14 8.72
C GLN A 19 -15.93 8.17 7.55
N ALA A 20 -14.99 8.52 6.67
CA ALA A 20 -14.58 7.64 5.58
C ALA A 20 -13.96 6.33 6.08
N GLN A 21 -13.14 6.38 7.13
CA GLN A 21 -12.57 5.20 7.77
C GLN A 21 -13.65 4.32 8.39
N GLN A 22 -14.64 4.92 9.05
CA GLN A 22 -15.77 4.17 9.62
C GLN A 22 -16.61 3.52 8.52
N HIS A 23 -16.93 4.26 7.46
CA HIS A 23 -17.69 3.73 6.33
C HIS A 23 -16.97 2.53 5.68
N TYR A 24 -15.65 2.64 5.49
CA TYR A 24 -14.83 1.57 4.96
C TYR A 24 -14.82 0.33 5.87
N ARG A 25 -14.72 0.51 7.20
CA ARG A 25 -14.81 -0.59 8.18
C ARG A 25 -16.17 -1.28 8.17
N THR A 26 -17.25 -0.50 8.08
CA THR A 26 -18.60 -1.04 7.95
C THR A 26 -18.71 -1.89 6.68
N ARG A 27 -18.26 -1.36 5.54
CA ARG A 27 -18.29 -2.09 4.26
C ARG A 27 -17.49 -3.39 4.30
N MET A 28 -16.32 -3.37 4.92
CA MET A 28 -15.52 -4.58 5.15
C MET A 28 -16.29 -5.62 6.00
N GLY A 29 -16.96 -5.18 7.07
CA GLY A 29 -17.76 -6.07 7.94
C GLY A 29 -18.99 -6.66 7.25
N GLU A 30 -19.56 -5.96 6.27
CA GLU A 30 -20.67 -6.48 5.46
C GLU A 30 -20.21 -7.58 4.49
N LEU A 31 -19.02 -7.43 3.89
CA LEU A 31 -18.52 -8.35 2.87
C LEU A 31 -17.75 -9.54 3.46
N ILE A 32 -16.98 -9.34 4.52
CA ILE A 32 -16.13 -10.37 5.13
C ILE A 32 -16.91 -11.09 6.24
N LYS A 33 -17.34 -12.32 5.98
CA LYS A 33 -18.16 -13.13 6.89
C LYS A 33 -17.35 -13.76 8.01
N HIS A 34 -16.07 -14.04 7.78
CA HIS A 34 -15.20 -14.71 8.76
C HIS A 34 -14.48 -13.70 9.65
N LYS A 35 -14.77 -13.73 10.96
CA LYS A 35 -14.13 -12.85 11.96
C LYS A 35 -12.60 -12.86 11.89
N ARG A 36 -11.99 -14.04 11.69
CA ARG A 36 -10.53 -14.19 11.56
C ARG A 36 -9.95 -13.33 10.43
N LEU A 37 -10.63 -13.30 9.27
CA LEU A 37 -10.18 -12.53 8.12
C LEU A 37 -10.41 -11.03 8.34
N LEU A 38 -11.54 -10.67 8.95
CA LEU A 38 -11.86 -9.28 9.26
C LEU A 38 -10.84 -8.67 10.23
N ASP A 39 -10.53 -9.37 11.32
CA ASP A 39 -9.55 -8.92 12.32
C ASP A 39 -8.14 -8.77 11.71
N GLY A 40 -7.74 -9.71 10.85
CA GLY A 40 -6.41 -9.71 10.23
C GLY A 40 -6.24 -8.72 9.08
N LEU A 41 -7.33 -8.33 8.39
CA LEU A 41 -7.29 -7.39 7.26
C LEU A 41 -7.64 -5.96 7.65
N ASN A 42 -8.25 -5.74 8.83
CA ASN A 42 -8.62 -4.40 9.28
C ASN A 42 -7.37 -3.52 9.45
N PRO A 43 -7.22 -2.46 8.62
CA PRO A 43 -6.03 -1.61 8.69
C PRO A 43 -6.00 -0.78 9.97
N THR A 44 -4.83 -0.72 10.59
CA THR A 44 -4.55 0.13 11.77
C THR A 44 -4.16 1.56 11.40
N CYS A 45 -3.82 1.80 10.12
CA CYS A 45 -3.48 3.12 9.61
C CYS A 45 -4.72 3.96 9.26
N SER A 46 -4.55 5.28 9.19
CA SER A 46 -5.58 6.20 8.73
C SER A 46 -5.91 5.97 7.24
N ILE A 47 -7.19 6.11 6.89
CA ILE A 47 -7.62 6.00 5.50
C ILE A 47 -6.94 7.08 4.64
N GLY A 48 -6.46 6.70 3.45
CA GLY A 48 -5.70 7.58 2.57
C GLY A 48 -4.19 7.70 2.85
N CYS A 49 -3.69 7.18 4.00
CA CYS A 49 -2.24 7.08 4.25
C CYS A 49 -1.55 6.13 3.24
N HIS A 50 -2.26 5.08 2.87
CA HIS A 50 -1.94 4.22 1.75
C HIS A 50 -3.05 4.32 0.69
N ARG A 51 -2.72 3.97 -0.55
CA ARG A 51 -3.72 3.88 -1.61
C ARG A 51 -4.78 2.86 -1.20
N ILE A 52 -6.05 3.20 -1.34
CA ILE A 52 -7.16 2.29 -1.08
C ILE A 52 -7.15 1.22 -2.17
N THR A 53 -6.88 -0.02 -1.80
CA THR A 53 -6.67 -1.13 -2.75
C THR A 53 -7.62 -2.31 -2.56
N LEU A 54 -8.18 -2.50 -1.36
CA LEU A 54 -9.13 -3.58 -1.12
C LEU A 54 -10.49 -3.18 -1.69
N GLY A 55 -10.74 -3.58 -2.93
CA GLY A 55 -12.07 -3.49 -3.53
C GLY A 55 -12.94 -4.70 -3.16
N ASP A 56 -14.25 -4.56 -3.39
CA ASP A 56 -15.24 -5.61 -3.13
C ASP A 56 -14.84 -6.98 -3.74
N PRO A 57 -14.34 -7.08 -5.01
CA PRO A 57 -13.96 -8.37 -5.59
C PRO A 57 -12.82 -9.07 -4.83
N TYR A 58 -11.91 -8.31 -4.22
CA TYR A 58 -10.84 -8.88 -3.41
C TYR A 58 -11.41 -9.48 -2.12
N MET A 59 -12.31 -8.75 -1.45
CA MET A 59 -12.94 -9.21 -0.19
C MET A 59 -13.79 -10.47 -0.42
N GLU A 60 -14.39 -10.63 -1.59
CA GLU A 60 -15.07 -11.86 -1.99
C GLU A 60 -14.07 -12.99 -2.30
N ALA A 61 -12.98 -12.71 -3.02
CA ALA A 61 -12.03 -13.71 -3.45
C ALA A 61 -11.30 -14.41 -2.29
N ILE A 62 -10.92 -13.66 -1.24
CA ILE A 62 -10.19 -14.21 -0.08
C ILE A 62 -11.01 -15.20 0.76
N GLN A 63 -12.33 -15.28 0.54
CA GLN A 63 -13.25 -16.16 1.27
C GLN A 63 -13.61 -17.42 0.47
N LYS A 64 -13.07 -17.59 -0.74
CA LYS A 64 -13.36 -18.75 -1.57
C LYS A 64 -12.73 -20.02 -0.95
N PRO A 65 -13.35 -21.20 -1.14
CA PRO A 65 -12.89 -22.44 -0.52
C PRO A 65 -11.48 -22.89 -0.95
N ASN A 66 -10.97 -22.37 -2.06
CA ASN A 66 -9.65 -22.66 -2.60
C ASN A 66 -8.57 -21.64 -2.17
N VAL A 67 -8.91 -20.73 -1.25
CA VAL A 67 -7.99 -19.70 -0.75
C VAL A 67 -7.80 -19.90 0.74
N ASP A 68 -6.54 -20.01 1.17
CA ASP A 68 -6.17 -19.94 2.58
C ASP A 68 -5.29 -18.72 2.83
N VAL A 69 -5.66 -17.95 3.85
CA VAL A 69 -4.99 -16.70 4.22
C VAL A 69 -4.22 -16.92 5.50
N HIS A 70 -2.91 -16.70 5.42
CA HIS A 70 -1.99 -16.83 6.55
C HIS A 70 -1.53 -15.46 7.02
N PHE A 71 -1.89 -15.10 8.26
CA PHE A 71 -1.43 -13.87 8.92
C PHE A 71 -0.12 -14.10 9.67
N THR A 72 0.83 -14.77 9.00
CA THR A 72 2.16 -15.08 9.53
C THR A 72 3.23 -14.58 8.57
N PRO A 73 4.34 -14.00 9.07
CA PRO A 73 5.47 -13.66 8.22
C PRO A 73 6.06 -14.91 7.57
N VAL A 74 6.55 -14.78 6.34
CA VAL A 74 7.38 -15.81 5.70
C VAL A 74 8.80 -15.74 6.27
N THR A 75 9.36 -16.88 6.67
CA THR A 75 10.71 -16.97 7.25
C THR A 75 11.73 -17.58 6.30
N LYS A 76 11.32 -18.59 5.51
CA LYS A 76 12.21 -19.29 4.58
C LYS A 76 11.43 -19.84 3.38
N ILE A 77 12.09 -19.86 2.23
CA ILE A 77 11.64 -20.60 1.05
C ILE A 77 12.46 -21.89 0.96
N THR A 78 11.80 -23.01 0.70
CA THR A 78 12.41 -24.32 0.50
C THR A 78 12.32 -24.69 -0.99
N GLU A 79 12.90 -25.83 -1.36
CA GLU A 79 12.79 -26.34 -2.73
C GLU A 79 11.33 -26.65 -3.12
N ASP A 80 10.54 -27.13 -2.15
CA ASP A 80 9.16 -27.57 -2.37
C ASP A 80 8.09 -26.55 -1.91
N GLY A 81 8.48 -25.44 -1.26
CA GLY A 81 7.48 -24.61 -0.59
C GLY A 81 7.96 -23.39 0.19
N VAL A 82 7.12 -22.95 1.12
CA VAL A 82 7.32 -21.75 1.95
C VAL A 82 7.05 -22.08 3.42
N ILE A 83 7.97 -21.66 4.30
CA ILE A 83 7.86 -21.79 5.75
C ILE A 83 7.43 -20.44 6.33
N GLY A 84 6.32 -20.45 7.07
CA GLY A 84 5.87 -19.30 7.85
C GLY A 84 6.55 -19.23 9.22
N ALA A 85 6.36 -18.12 9.94
CA ALA A 85 6.84 -17.95 11.31
C ALA A 85 6.13 -18.88 12.33
N ASP A 86 5.04 -19.51 11.91
CA ASP A 86 4.38 -20.61 12.61
C ASP A 86 5.17 -21.93 12.55
N GLY A 87 6.26 -21.99 11.77
CA GLY A 87 7.08 -23.20 11.59
C GLY A 87 6.44 -24.23 10.66
N ILE A 88 5.27 -23.93 10.08
CA ILE A 88 4.54 -24.82 9.18
C ILE A 88 5.01 -24.57 7.76
N GLU A 89 5.49 -25.63 7.11
CA GLU A 89 5.83 -25.63 5.70
C GLU A 89 4.58 -25.86 4.84
N ARG A 90 4.40 -25.02 3.82
CA ARG A 90 3.33 -25.12 2.84
C ARG A 90 3.94 -25.41 1.48
N LYS A 91 3.68 -26.61 0.98
CA LYS A 91 4.14 -27.03 -0.35
C LYS A 91 3.36 -26.29 -1.43
N VAL A 92 4.08 -25.72 -2.39
CA VAL A 92 3.49 -24.96 -3.50
C VAL A 92 4.29 -25.19 -4.78
N ASP A 93 3.60 -25.24 -5.90
CA ASP A 93 4.24 -25.38 -7.22
C ASP A 93 4.79 -24.05 -7.75
N THR A 94 4.28 -22.92 -7.24
CA THR A 94 4.63 -21.58 -7.75
C THR A 94 4.55 -20.54 -6.64
N ILE A 95 5.55 -19.66 -6.59
CA ILE A 95 5.60 -18.51 -5.69
C ILE A 95 5.51 -17.22 -6.50
N VAL A 96 4.53 -16.37 -6.15
CA VAL A 96 4.33 -15.07 -6.80
C VAL A 96 4.74 -13.94 -5.85
N CYS A 97 5.78 -13.18 -6.22
CA CYS A 97 6.33 -12.11 -5.40
C CYS A 97 5.60 -10.76 -5.62
N ALA A 98 4.54 -10.50 -4.86
CA ALA A 98 3.79 -9.24 -4.89
C ALA A 98 4.38 -8.16 -3.93
N THR A 99 5.70 -7.90 -4.00
CA THR A 99 6.44 -7.09 -3.01
C THR A 99 6.37 -5.57 -3.18
N GLY A 100 5.58 -5.08 -4.15
CA GLY A 100 5.35 -3.65 -4.36
C GLY A 100 6.50 -2.94 -5.08
N PHE A 101 6.78 -1.68 -4.68
CA PHE A 101 7.72 -0.79 -5.37
C PHE A 101 8.74 -0.19 -4.41
N ALA A 102 9.97 0.02 -4.90
CA ALA A 102 10.96 0.81 -4.18
C ALA A 102 10.49 2.28 -4.09
N ARG A 103 10.51 2.85 -2.88
CA ARG A 103 10.31 4.29 -2.70
C ARG A 103 11.50 5.02 -3.28
N ALA A 104 11.27 6.15 -3.95
CA ALA A 104 12.35 7.04 -4.37
C ALA A 104 13.15 7.47 -3.14
N SER A 105 14.37 6.96 -3.02
CA SER A 105 15.34 7.40 -2.02
C SER A 105 16.19 8.50 -2.67
N PRO A 106 16.56 9.58 -1.94
CA PRO A 106 17.46 10.60 -2.47
C PRO A 106 18.81 10.03 -2.95
N SER A 107 19.20 8.81 -2.55
CA SER A 107 20.43 8.15 -2.98
C SER A 107 20.37 7.47 -4.36
N SER A 108 19.19 7.30 -4.97
CA SER A 108 19.07 6.65 -6.29
C SER A 108 19.16 7.64 -7.45
N ALA A 109 19.42 8.91 -7.19
CA ALA A 109 19.90 9.83 -8.21
C ALA A 109 21.34 9.42 -8.57
N SER A 110 21.48 8.61 -9.62
CA SER A 110 22.75 8.39 -10.27
C SER A 110 23.43 9.74 -10.49
N LYS A 111 24.70 9.86 -10.08
CA LYS A 111 25.57 10.99 -10.36
C LYS A 111 25.73 11.13 -11.89
N THR A 112 24.75 11.72 -12.57
CA THR A 112 24.95 12.19 -13.94
C THR A 112 25.70 13.50 -13.81
N SER A 113 27.03 13.42 -13.82
CA SER A 113 27.90 14.58 -14.01
C SER A 113 27.62 15.15 -15.40
N THR A 114 26.59 15.98 -15.50
CA THR A 114 26.37 16.81 -16.68
C THR A 114 27.20 18.05 -16.44
N SER A 115 28.45 18.05 -16.93
CA SER A 115 29.26 19.26 -16.99
C SER A 115 28.50 20.29 -17.82
N ARG A 116 27.96 21.31 -17.15
CA ARG A 116 27.26 22.42 -17.79
C ARG A 116 28.32 23.33 -18.44
N PRO A 117 28.30 23.58 -19.76
CA PRO A 117 29.23 24.54 -20.35
C PRO A 117 28.78 25.96 -19.99
N ASN A 118 29.59 26.60 -19.15
CA ASN A 118 29.85 28.04 -19.02
C ASN A 118 28.77 28.99 -19.62
N GLU A 119 27.75 29.34 -18.84
CA GLU A 119 26.84 30.45 -19.16
C GLU A 119 27.34 31.72 -18.47
N LYS A 120 27.73 32.75 -19.26
CA LYS A 120 28.22 34.04 -18.77
C LYS A 120 27.15 34.74 -17.90
N PRO A 121 27.56 35.47 -16.84
CA PRO A 121 26.63 36.16 -15.95
C PRO A 121 25.92 37.32 -16.68
N ARG A 122 24.59 37.28 -16.71
CA ARG A 122 23.77 38.42 -17.13
C ARG A 122 23.84 39.50 -16.05
N ARG A 123 24.15 40.74 -16.46
CA ARG A 123 24.20 41.92 -15.59
C ARG A 123 22.79 42.27 -15.09
N ASN A 124 22.69 42.60 -13.80
CA ASN A 124 21.48 43.16 -13.21
C ASN A 124 21.21 44.56 -13.78
N PRO A 125 19.98 44.90 -14.20
CA PRO A 125 19.60 46.29 -14.35
C PRO A 125 19.26 46.87 -12.98
N THR A 126 20.04 47.87 -12.62
CA THR A 126 19.90 48.80 -11.51
C THR A 126 18.50 49.43 -11.45
N SER A 127 18.06 49.67 -10.22
CA SER A 127 16.96 50.51 -9.75
C SER A 127 16.63 51.75 -10.59
N ALA A 128 15.33 52.00 -10.76
CA ALA A 128 14.71 53.32 -10.77
C ALA A 128 13.33 53.20 -10.12
#